data_AF-S8C2G3-F1
#
_entry.id   AF-S8C2G3-F1
#
_cell.length_a   1.000
_cell.length_b   1.000
_cell.length_c   1.000
_cell.angle_alpha   90.00
_cell.angle_beta   90.00
_cell.angle_gamma   90.00
#
_symmetry.space_group_name_H-M   'P 1'
#
loop_
_entity.id
_entity.type
_entity.pdbx_description
1 polymer ?
#
loop_
_entity_poly.entity_id
_entity_poly.type
_entity_poly.pdbx_seq_one_letter_code
_entity_poly.pdbx_strand_id
1 'polypeptide(L)'
;MDSSSFSEAYSRSALNPDQIVPLDFSSVRVVPESHSWDPVPLLEETVRGPHAPPVVDMAVGEGEAAVGRARRLFDLPTETKILAARPAAGATGYGAARISPFFEKRMWHERFTIMGSAVDHAKLLWPDDDDEHQLFW
;
A
#
# COMPACT_ATOMS: atom_id res chain seq x y z
N MET A 1 -21.60 2.80 2.97
CA MET A 1 -21.19 1.86 1.90
C MET A 1 -20.49 0.72 2.61
N ASP A 2 -20.98 -0.50 2.49
CA ASP A 2 -20.31 -1.62 3.15
C ASP A 2 -19.02 -1.98 2.39
N SER A 3 -18.06 -2.61 3.07
CA SER A 3 -16.83 -3.09 2.45
C SER A 3 -17.06 -4.25 1.47
N SER A 4 -18.28 -4.81 1.43
CA SER A 4 -18.61 -5.97 0.60
C SER A 4 -18.72 -5.57 -0.87
N SER A 5 -19.30 -4.40 -1.17
CA SER A 5 -19.47 -3.93 -2.55
C SER A 5 -18.15 -3.70 -3.30
N PHE A 6 -17.12 -3.16 -2.64
CA PHE A 6 -15.80 -2.95 -3.27
C PHE A 6 -14.98 -4.24 -3.35
N SER A 7 -15.01 -5.08 -2.31
CA SER A 7 -14.29 -6.36 -2.32
C SER A 7 -14.85 -7.28 -3.41
N GLU A 8 -16.18 -7.30 -3.58
CA GLU A 8 -16.85 -8.06 -4.64
C GLU A 8 -16.49 -7.55 -6.04
N ALA A 9 -16.36 -6.23 -6.24
CA ALA A 9 -15.91 -5.70 -7.52
C ALA A 9 -14.52 -6.21 -7.90
N TYR A 10 -13.63 -6.36 -6.91
CA TYR A 10 -12.27 -6.85 -7.11
C TYR A 10 -12.17 -8.38 -7.28
N SER A 11 -13.10 -9.17 -6.75
CA SER A 11 -13.09 -10.62 -6.95
C SER A 11 -13.45 -11.05 -8.38
N ARG A 12 -14.17 -10.19 -9.12
CA ARG A 12 -14.56 -10.44 -10.52
C ARG A 12 -13.41 -10.40 -11.52
N SER A 13 -12.25 -9.89 -11.13
CA SER A 13 -11.04 -9.82 -11.98
C SER A 13 -9.83 -10.31 -11.20
N ALA A 14 -9.53 -11.60 -11.25
CA ALA A 14 -8.34 -12.14 -10.60
C ALA A 14 -7.07 -11.56 -11.25
N LEU A 15 -6.12 -11.14 -10.41
CA LEU A 15 -4.82 -10.66 -10.87
C LEU A 15 -3.87 -11.83 -11.14
N ASN A 16 -2.97 -11.65 -12.11
CA ASN A 16 -1.85 -12.55 -12.29
C ASN A 16 -0.77 -12.30 -11.20
N PRO A 17 0.06 -13.30 -10.84
CA PRO A 17 1.07 -13.14 -9.79
C PRO A 17 2.05 -11.97 -9.99
N ASP A 18 2.43 -11.69 -11.23
CA ASP A 18 3.32 -10.58 -11.64
C ASP A 18 2.70 -9.17 -11.47
N GLN A 19 1.39 -9.13 -11.26
CA GLN A 19 0.62 -7.91 -10.96
C GLN A 19 0.42 -7.72 -9.44
N ILE A 20 0.78 -8.71 -8.63
CA ILE A 20 0.63 -8.68 -7.17
C ILE A 20 1.95 -8.33 -6.52
N VAL A 21 3.05 -8.96 -6.95
CA VAL A 21 4.37 -8.77 -6.36
C VAL A 21 4.86 -7.34 -6.68
N PRO A 22 5.19 -6.54 -5.66
CA PRO A 22 5.70 -5.19 -5.87
C PRO A 22 7.16 -5.22 -6.34
N LEU A 23 7.66 -4.07 -6.77
CA LEU A 23 9.08 -3.89 -7.01
C LEU A 23 9.86 -4.14 -5.71
N ASP A 24 10.90 -4.96 -5.76
CA ASP A 24 11.78 -5.15 -4.61
C ASP A 24 12.78 -4.00 -4.53
N PHE A 25 12.43 -2.97 -3.77
CA PHE A 25 13.25 -1.76 -3.60
C PHE A 25 14.63 -2.04 -3.01
N SER A 26 14.83 -3.17 -2.34
CA SER A 26 16.12 -3.53 -1.74
C SER A 26 17.14 -4.05 -2.76
N SER A 27 16.67 -4.66 -3.86
CA SER A 27 17.54 -5.23 -4.90
C SER A 27 17.71 -4.32 -6.12
N VAL A 28 16.82 -3.35 -6.32
CA VAL A 28 16.84 -2.46 -7.49
C VAL A 28 17.99 -1.47 -7.42
N ARG A 29 18.90 -1.56 -8.39
CA ARG A 29 20.03 -0.62 -8.56
C ARG A 29 19.81 0.45 -9.61
N VAL A 30 18.91 0.19 -10.55
CA VAL A 30 18.57 1.08 -11.67
C VAL A 30 17.04 1.09 -11.80
N VAL A 31 16.46 2.28 -11.96
CA VAL A 31 15.01 2.43 -12.15
C VAL A 31 14.58 1.66 -13.40
N PRO A 32 13.67 0.68 -13.31
CA PRO A 32 13.20 -0.05 -14.47
C PRO A 32 12.40 0.84 -15.41
N GLU A 33 12.35 0.48 -16.70
CA GLU A 33 11.57 1.21 -17.70
C GLU A 33 10.07 1.27 -17.33
N SER A 34 9.56 0.21 -16.69
CA SER A 34 8.18 0.17 -16.19
C SER A 34 7.89 1.19 -15.09
N HIS A 35 8.90 1.79 -14.45
CA HIS A 35 8.76 2.82 -13.42
C HIS A 35 9.39 4.16 -13.83
N SER A 36 9.87 4.26 -15.06
CA SER A 36 10.45 5.48 -15.63
C SER A 36 9.33 6.28 -16.29
N TRP A 37 8.92 7.37 -15.64
CA TRP A 37 7.88 8.25 -16.15
C TRP A 37 8.52 9.35 -16.99
N ASP A 38 7.91 9.67 -18.12
CA ASP A 38 8.39 10.79 -18.94
C ASP A 38 8.37 12.06 -18.09
N PRO A 39 9.40 12.92 -18.19
CA PRO A 39 9.39 14.21 -17.54
C PRO A 39 8.15 14.96 -18.01
N VAL A 40 7.17 15.13 -17.12
CA VAL A 40 6.09 16.07 -17.39
C VAL A 40 6.76 17.44 -17.45
N PRO A 41 6.64 18.19 -18.57
CA PRO A 41 7.18 19.54 -18.62
C PRO A 41 6.59 20.26 -17.42
N LEU A 42 7.50 20.66 -16.52
CA LEU A 42 7.17 21.20 -15.22
C LEU A 42 5.98 22.16 -15.39
N LEU A 43 4.89 21.90 -14.69
CA LEU A 43 4.19 23.02 -14.10
C LEU A 43 5.27 23.67 -13.22
N GLU A 44 5.97 24.65 -13.79
CA GLU A 44 6.80 25.59 -13.05
C GLU A 44 5.85 26.34 -12.14
N GLU A 45 5.46 25.69 -11.07
CA GLU A 45 4.76 26.32 -10.00
C GLU A 45 5.11 25.53 -8.75
N THR A 46 6.30 25.81 -8.24
CA THR A 46 6.48 25.90 -6.81
C THR A 46 5.46 26.94 -6.30
N VAL A 47 4.19 26.57 -6.18
CA VAL A 47 3.20 27.36 -5.46
C VAL A 47 3.54 27.21 -3.97
N ARG A 48 4.58 27.93 -3.55
CA ARG A 48 4.51 28.62 -2.25
C ARG A 48 3.75 29.93 -2.47
N GLY A 49 2.56 29.81 -3.05
CA GLY A 49 1.58 30.90 -3.15
C GLY A 49 0.57 30.78 -2.00
N PRO A 50 -0.28 31.80 -1.80
CA PRO A 50 -1.25 31.90 -0.69
C PRO A 50 -2.40 30.87 -0.73
N HIS A 51 -2.24 29.75 -1.45
CA HIS A 51 -3.25 28.72 -1.71
C HIS A 51 -2.97 27.38 -1.02
N ALA A 52 -2.18 27.37 0.07
CA ALA A 52 -2.04 26.15 0.86
C ALA A 52 -3.43 25.66 1.33
N PRO A 53 -3.70 24.33 1.30
CA PRO A 53 -4.91 23.79 1.90
C PRO A 53 -5.03 24.29 3.35
N PRO A 54 -6.24 24.66 3.82
CA PRO A 54 -6.41 25.17 5.17
C PRO A 54 -5.99 24.11 6.20
N VAL A 55 -5.22 24.53 7.19
CA VAL A 55 -4.86 23.68 8.34
C VAL A 55 -6.01 23.74 9.34
N VAL A 56 -6.54 22.58 9.70
CA VAL A 56 -7.56 22.43 10.75
C VAL A 56 -6.91 21.76 11.94
N ASP A 57 -6.86 22.44 13.08
CA ASP A 57 -6.40 21.86 14.33
C ASP A 57 -7.42 20.83 14.82
N MET A 58 -7.07 19.56 14.71
CA MET A 58 -7.81 18.46 15.33
C MET A 58 -7.09 18.05 16.62
N ALA A 59 -7.84 17.64 17.65
CA ALA A 59 -7.25 17.05 18.84
C ALA A 59 -6.34 15.87 18.43
N VAL A 60 -5.17 15.76 19.06
CA VAL A 60 -4.19 14.71 18.77
C VAL A 60 -4.85 13.36 19.03
N GLY A 61 -5.22 12.67 17.95
CA GLY A 61 -5.86 11.36 17.98
C GLY A 61 -4.87 10.22 17.74
N GLU A 62 -5.40 9.03 17.51
CA GLU A 62 -4.69 7.75 17.35
C GLU A 62 -3.74 7.66 16.12
N GLY A 63 -3.54 8.75 15.39
CA GLY A 63 -2.78 8.80 14.14
C GLY A 63 -1.30 8.42 14.28
N GLU A 64 -0.64 8.80 15.38
CA GLU A 64 0.75 8.44 15.67
C GLU A 64 0.95 6.92 15.75
N ALA A 65 0.01 6.22 16.38
CA ALA A 65 0.07 4.77 16.49
C ALA A 65 -0.06 4.10 15.12
N ALA A 66 -0.91 4.62 14.23
CA ALA A 66 -1.06 4.11 12.88
C ALA A 66 0.22 4.31 12.03
N VAL A 67 0.87 5.47 12.16
CA VAL A 67 2.15 5.74 11.48
C VAL A 67 3.25 4.80 11.98
N GLY A 68 3.37 4.61 13.30
CA GLY A 68 4.32 3.69 13.90
C GLY A 68 4.15 2.25 13.40
N ARG A 69 2.90 1.77 13.33
CA ARG A 69 2.56 0.43 12.81
C ARG A 69 2.88 0.28 11.33
N ALA A 70 2.51 1.27 10.50
CA ALA A 70 2.83 1.27 9.08
C ALA A 70 4.35 1.18 8.87
N ARG A 71 5.13 1.99 9.62
CA ARG A 71 6.59 1.94 9.56
C ARG A 71 7.14 0.55 9.92
N ARG A 72 6.66 -0.04 11.02
CA ARG A 72 7.08 -1.40 11.42
C ARG A 72 6.82 -2.43 10.32
N LEU A 73 5.66 -2.38 9.68
CA LEU A 73 5.32 -3.27 8.56
C LEU A 73 6.31 -3.11 7.40
N PHE A 74 6.58 -1.88 6.97
CA PHE A 74 7.40 -1.63 5.79
C PHE A 74 8.91 -1.80 6.04
N ASP A 75 9.36 -1.66 7.28
CA ASP A 75 10.72 -1.98 7.74
C ASP A 75 11.01 -3.50 7.76
N LEU A 76 9.99 -4.38 7.65
CA LEU A 76 10.19 -5.82 7.55
C LEU A 76 10.93 -6.22 6.25
N PRO A 77 11.71 -7.32 6.27
CA PRO A 77 12.27 -7.91 5.05
C PRO A 77 11.19 -8.21 4.00
N THR A 78 11.53 -8.07 2.72
CA THR A 78 10.60 -8.32 1.61
C THR A 78 10.01 -9.73 1.67
N GLU A 79 10.82 -10.72 2.04
CA GLU A 79 10.41 -12.11 2.17
C GLU A 79 9.31 -12.29 3.24
N THR A 80 9.38 -11.53 4.33
CA THR A 80 8.35 -11.51 5.37
C THR A 80 7.11 -10.80 4.88
N LYS A 81 7.23 -9.62 4.25
CA LYS A 81 6.08 -8.86 3.74
C LYS A 81 5.26 -9.65 2.71
N ILE A 82 5.92 -10.47 1.88
CA ILE A 82 5.27 -11.33 0.88
C ILE A 82 4.41 -12.43 1.53
N LEU A 83 4.66 -12.84 2.78
CA LEU A 83 3.79 -13.79 3.47
C LEU A 83 2.35 -13.25 3.59
N ALA A 84 2.22 -11.95 3.75
CA ALA A 84 0.93 -11.25 3.76
C ALA A 84 0.50 -10.76 2.37
N ALA A 85 1.00 -11.35 1.28
CA ALA A 85 0.60 -10.97 -0.07
C ALA A 85 -0.90 -11.16 -0.26
N ARG A 86 -1.53 -10.16 -0.89
CA ARG A 86 -2.95 -10.22 -1.24
C ARG A 86 -3.22 -11.39 -2.20
N PRO A 87 -4.27 -12.20 -1.98
CA PRO A 87 -4.70 -13.21 -2.95
C PRO A 87 -5.12 -12.58 -4.29
N ALA A 88 -4.99 -13.31 -5.39
CA ALA A 88 -5.33 -12.83 -6.74
C ALA A 88 -6.75 -12.24 -6.86
N ALA A 89 -7.73 -12.86 -6.20
CA ALA A 89 -9.12 -12.40 -6.16
C ALA A 89 -9.44 -11.55 -4.90
N GLY A 90 -8.48 -11.37 -3.98
CA GLY A 90 -8.66 -10.64 -2.73
C GLY A 90 -8.44 -9.13 -2.87
N ALA A 91 -8.94 -8.36 -1.91
CA ALA A 91 -8.76 -6.91 -1.85
C ALA A 91 -7.75 -6.47 -0.76
N THR A 92 -7.65 -7.22 0.34
CA THR A 92 -6.74 -6.96 1.47
C THR A 92 -5.41 -7.68 1.31
N GLY A 93 -4.31 -7.05 1.72
CA GLY A 93 -2.97 -7.64 1.78
C GLY A 93 -1.87 -6.76 1.18
N TYR A 94 -0.63 -7.22 1.32
CA TYR A 94 0.57 -6.63 0.74
C TYR A 94 0.61 -6.82 -0.78
N GLY A 95 1.17 -5.83 -1.48
CA GLY A 95 1.47 -5.93 -2.90
C GLY A 95 1.11 -4.67 -3.68
N ALA A 96 1.36 -4.73 -4.99
CA ALA A 96 1.07 -3.64 -5.91
C ALA A 96 -0.40 -3.23 -5.85
N ALA A 97 -0.68 -1.97 -6.19
CA ALA A 97 -2.04 -1.46 -6.24
C ALA A 97 -2.89 -2.30 -7.21
N ARG A 98 -4.14 -2.63 -6.85
CA ARG A 98 -5.04 -3.36 -7.76
C ARG A 98 -5.31 -2.63 -9.08
N ILE A 99 -5.11 -1.32 -9.11
CA ILE A 99 -5.24 -0.49 -10.31
C ILE A 99 -4.00 -0.54 -11.22
N SER A 100 -2.88 -1.11 -10.77
CA SER A 100 -1.62 -1.09 -11.53
C SER A 100 -1.73 -1.65 -12.95
N PRO A 101 -2.51 -2.71 -13.23
CA PRO A 101 -2.68 -3.22 -14.60
C PRO A 101 -3.31 -2.23 -15.59
N PHE A 102 -3.98 -1.18 -15.12
CA PHE A 102 -4.59 -0.17 -15.99
C PHE A 102 -3.58 0.89 -16.47
N PHE A 103 -2.33 0.84 -16.00
CA PHE A 103 -1.29 1.79 -16.35
C PHE A 103 -0.11 1.08 -16.99
N GLU A 104 0.39 1.66 -18.08
CA GLU A 104 1.62 1.18 -18.73
C GLU A 104 2.84 1.40 -17.82
N LYS A 105 2.88 2.53 -17.13
CA LYS A 105 3.91 2.88 -16.14
C LYS A 105 3.39 2.64 -14.72
N ARG A 106 4.18 1.92 -13.92
CA ARG A 106 3.91 1.60 -12.52
C ARG A 106 4.42 2.71 -11.61
N MET A 107 3.76 2.91 -10.48
CA MET A 107 4.13 3.89 -9.47
C MET A 107 5.36 3.41 -8.67
N TRP A 108 6.17 4.35 -8.17
CA TRP A 108 7.29 4.06 -7.26
C TRP A 108 6.82 3.96 -5.81
N HIS A 109 6.24 2.82 -5.45
CA HIS A 109 5.75 2.60 -4.09
C HIS A 109 5.69 1.12 -3.70
N GLU A 110 5.79 0.86 -2.40
CA GLU A 110 5.24 -0.34 -1.79
C GLU A 110 3.89 -0.04 -1.13
N ARG A 111 3.08 -1.07 -0.90
CA ARG A 111 1.71 -0.91 -0.39
C ARG A 111 1.22 -2.14 0.37
N PHE A 112 0.43 -1.87 1.39
CA PHE A 112 -0.51 -2.80 1.99
C PHE A 112 -1.93 -2.22 1.84
N THR A 113 -2.89 -3.03 1.36
CA THR A 113 -4.29 -2.60 1.20
C THR A 113 -5.14 -3.24 2.28
N ILE A 114 -6.04 -2.49 2.88
CA ILE A 114 -6.96 -2.97 3.92
C ILE A 114 -8.38 -2.73 3.44
N MET A 115 -9.13 -3.81 3.27
CA MET A 115 -10.54 -3.78 2.95
C MET A 115 -11.27 -4.76 3.90
N GLY A 116 -11.70 -4.22 5.05
CA GLY A 116 -12.19 -5.02 6.16
C GLY A 116 -11.06 -5.43 7.11
N SER A 117 -11.15 -6.65 7.66
CA SER A 117 -10.15 -7.17 8.59
C SER A 117 -8.84 -7.54 7.89
N ALA A 118 -7.72 -7.28 8.55
CA ALA A 118 -6.38 -7.70 8.13
C ALA A 118 -5.67 -8.56 9.19
N VAL A 119 -6.40 -9.02 10.21
CA VAL A 119 -5.86 -9.82 11.31
C VAL A 119 -5.14 -11.08 10.81
N ASP A 120 -5.72 -11.78 9.84
CA ASP A 120 -5.09 -12.99 9.27
C ASP A 120 -3.77 -12.68 8.55
N HIS A 121 -3.66 -11.48 7.96
CA HIS A 121 -2.42 -11.03 7.36
C HIS A 121 -1.40 -10.61 8.41
N ALA A 122 -1.83 -9.98 9.52
CA ALA A 122 -0.98 -9.63 10.64
C ALA A 122 -0.33 -10.88 11.28
N LYS A 123 -1.11 -11.94 11.45
CA LYS A 123 -0.65 -13.25 11.94
C LYS A 123 0.47 -13.87 11.10
N LEU A 124 0.49 -13.59 9.80
CA LEU A 124 1.54 -14.05 8.90
C LEU A 124 2.83 -13.24 9.04
N LEU A 125 2.73 -11.98 9.48
CA LEU A 125 3.87 -11.07 9.64
C LEU A 125 4.50 -11.15 11.05
N TRP A 126 3.67 -11.30 12.09
CA TRP A 126 4.10 -11.40 13.49
C TRP A 126 3.42 -12.58 14.19
N PRO A 127 3.82 -13.82 13.88
CA PRO A 127 3.14 -15.02 14.39
C PRO A 127 3.18 -15.16 15.93
N ASP A 128 4.17 -14.55 16.59
CA ASP A 128 4.38 -14.65 18.04
C ASP A 128 3.85 -13.43 18.83
N ASP A 129 3.14 -12.51 18.18
CA ASP A 129 2.68 -11.25 18.77
C ASP A 129 1.14 -11.11 18.72
N ASP A 130 0.47 -11.69 19.71
CA ASP A 130 -1.00 -11.69 19.82
C ASP A 130 -1.59 -10.28 20.00
N ASP A 131 -0.85 -9.36 20.63
CA ASP A 131 -1.28 -7.98 20.84
C ASP A 131 -1.30 -7.20 19.50
N GLU A 132 -0.33 -7.43 18.62
CA GLU A 132 -0.28 -6.79 17.30
C GLU A 132 -1.34 -7.33 16.34
N HIS A 133 -1.92 -8.51 16.57
CA HIS A 133 -3.01 -9.04 15.72
C HIS A 133 -4.30 -8.25 15.88
N GLN A 134 -4.60 -7.75 17.09
CA GLN A 134 -5.81 -6.98 17.38
C GLN A 134 -5.62 -5.47 17.27
N LEU A 135 -4.37 -5.00 17.42
CA LEU A 135 -3.99 -3.59 17.21
C LEU A 135 -3.66 -3.26 15.75
N PHE A 136 -3.85 -4.23 14.86
CA PHE A 136 -3.82 -4.06 13.41
C PHE A 136 -5.07 -3.27 12.96
N TRP A 137 -5.00 -1.96 13.24
CA TRP A 137 -5.92 -0.82 13.05
C TRP A 137 -7.27 -0.85 13.76
#